data_AF-A0A140GR35-F1
#
_entry.id   AF-A0A140GR35-F1
#
_cell.length_a   1.000
_cell.length_b   1.000
_cell.length_c   1.000
_cell.angle_alpha   90.00
_cell.angle_beta   90.00
_cell.angle_gamma   90.00
#
_symmetry.space_group_name_H-M   'P 1'
#
loop_
_entity.id
_entity.type
_entity.pdbx_description
1 polymer ?
#
loop_
_entity_poly.entity_id
_entity_poly.type
_entity_poly.pdbx_seq_one_letter_code
_entity_poly.pdbx_strand_id
1 'polypeptide(L)'
;MSKAKDFSVISRYLNNIKSIKLRKKEFRKEIKKHFQYMTQKEILRFMNLQKKFRKKQPMVDSHAKRRMRERYIPIRDVMVAIKYGGIVEYSCILDKNNFIIDERIMFRSLRPRQYQVVVMYSLRSNSIITVYKKSVEAVPERHKLDIYDKNFDILKVKYKKRLT
;
A
#
# COMPACT_ATOMS: atom_id res chain seq x y z
N MET A 1 33.52 26.93 27.95
CA MET A 1 32.29 26.31 28.50
C MET A 1 31.19 26.03 27.45
N SER A 2 31.49 25.74 26.16
CA SER A 2 30.44 25.53 25.13
C SER A 2 30.18 24.08 24.71
N LYS A 3 31.19 23.18 24.78
CA LYS A 3 31.07 21.80 24.25
C LYS A 3 30.03 20.90 24.93
N ALA A 4 29.69 21.14 26.19
CA ALA A 4 28.75 20.31 26.95
C ALA A 4 27.28 20.57 26.58
N LYS A 5 26.94 21.79 26.15
CA LYS A 5 25.56 22.12 25.70
C LYS A 5 25.24 21.44 24.37
N ASP A 6 26.21 21.41 23.44
CA ASP A 6 26.03 20.82 22.11
C ASP A 6 25.79 19.30 22.16
N PHE A 7 26.48 18.60 23.04
CA PHE A 7 26.28 17.15 23.24
C PHE A 7 24.88 16.82 23.80
N SER A 8 24.35 17.68 24.68
CA SER A 8 23.00 17.49 25.25
C SER A 8 21.88 17.66 24.19
N VAL A 9 22.07 18.59 23.25
CA VAL A 9 21.14 18.84 22.14
C VAL A 9 21.17 17.68 21.14
N ILE A 10 22.37 17.22 20.76
CA ILE A 10 22.55 16.07 19.87
C ILE A 10 21.95 14.80 20.50
N SER A 11 22.21 14.55 21.78
CA SER A 11 21.64 13.41 22.51
C SER A 11 20.11 13.46 22.57
N ARG A 12 19.51 14.63 22.83
CA ARG A 12 18.05 14.81 22.83
C ARG A 12 17.44 14.59 21.44
N TYR A 13 18.10 15.08 20.39
CA TYR A 13 17.67 14.89 19.00
C TYR A 13 17.75 13.40 18.58
N LEU A 14 18.84 12.71 18.91
CA LEU A 14 19.01 11.28 18.64
C LEU A 14 18.01 10.42 19.44
N ASN A 15 17.71 10.79 20.69
CA ASN A 15 16.69 10.14 21.50
C ASN A 15 15.28 10.36 20.93
N ASN A 16 15.00 11.54 20.38
CA ASN A 16 13.76 11.80 19.63
C ASN A 16 13.68 10.99 18.33
N ILE A 17 14.78 10.86 17.57
CA ILE A 17 14.80 10.00 16.38
C ILE A 17 14.62 8.53 16.76
N LYS A 18 15.25 8.05 17.84
CA LYS A 18 15.05 6.70 18.36
C LYS A 18 13.63 6.48 18.84
N SER A 19 13.04 7.43 19.58
CA SER A 19 11.65 7.33 20.04
C SER A 19 10.65 7.39 18.88
N ILE A 20 10.92 8.17 17.83
CA ILE A 20 10.15 8.17 16.58
C ILE A 20 10.33 6.85 15.82
N LYS A 21 11.54 6.27 15.76
CA LYS A 21 11.79 4.94 15.17
C LYS A 21 11.13 3.81 15.97
N LEU A 22 11.10 3.92 17.30
CA LEU A 22 10.44 2.98 18.21
C LEU A 22 8.91 3.11 18.13
N ARG A 23 8.36 4.32 18.02
CA ARG A 23 6.95 4.58 17.69
C ARG A 23 6.59 4.03 16.31
N LYS A 24 7.52 4.00 15.35
CA LYS A 24 7.32 3.36 14.04
C LYS A 24 7.27 1.82 14.10
N LYS A 25 7.68 1.20 15.21
CA LYS A 25 7.45 -0.22 15.51
C LYS A 25 6.13 -0.40 16.29
N GLU A 26 5.11 0.40 15.94
CA GLU A 26 3.73 0.07 16.29
C GLU A 26 3.38 -1.28 15.69
N PHE A 27 2.99 -2.23 16.53
CA PHE A 27 2.38 -3.48 16.09
C PHE A 27 1.21 -3.14 15.16
N ARG A 28 1.37 -3.48 13.88
CA ARG A 28 0.37 -3.28 12.83
C ARG A 28 0.00 -4.64 12.31
N LYS A 29 -1.27 -5.00 12.48
CA LYS A 29 -1.82 -6.21 11.88
C LYS A 29 -2.26 -5.86 10.47
N GLU A 30 -1.85 -6.66 9.50
CA GLU A 30 -2.33 -6.54 8.12
C GLU A 30 -3.26 -7.72 7.83
N ILE A 31 -4.48 -7.43 7.38
CA ILE A 31 -5.44 -8.42 6.90
C ILE A 31 -5.54 -8.25 5.39
N LYS A 32 -5.44 -9.34 4.64
CA LYS A 32 -5.38 -9.33 3.18
C LYS A 32 -6.43 -10.23 2.57
N LYS A 33 -6.99 -9.81 1.43
CA LYS A 33 -7.97 -10.58 0.67
C LYS A 33 -7.66 -10.48 -0.82
N HIS A 34 -7.55 -11.64 -1.46
CA HIS A 34 -7.38 -11.74 -2.90
C HIS A 34 -8.68 -11.39 -3.63
N PHE A 35 -8.57 -10.87 -4.86
CA PHE A 35 -9.72 -10.49 -5.69
C PHE A 35 -10.75 -11.61 -5.84
N GLN A 36 -10.30 -12.87 -6.01
CA GLN A 36 -11.21 -14.02 -6.14
C GLN A 36 -12.10 -14.25 -4.91
N TYR A 37 -11.66 -13.79 -3.74
CA TYR A 37 -12.44 -13.92 -2.50
C TYR A 37 -13.26 -12.67 -2.20
N MET A 38 -13.08 -11.57 -2.95
CA MET A 38 -13.84 -10.32 -2.75
C MET A 38 -15.31 -10.50 -3.14
N THR A 39 -16.18 -9.89 -2.34
CA THR A 39 -17.61 -9.79 -2.64
C THR A 39 -17.84 -8.83 -3.80
N GLN A 40 -18.96 -8.98 -4.50
CA GLN A 40 -19.34 -8.07 -5.58
C GLN A 40 -19.39 -6.60 -5.11
N LYS A 41 -19.85 -6.33 -3.89
CA LYS A 41 -19.90 -4.98 -3.31
C LYS A 41 -18.50 -4.37 -3.15
N GLU A 42 -17.52 -5.14 -2.69
CA GLU A 42 -16.12 -4.71 -2.58
C GLU A 42 -15.53 -4.41 -3.95
N ILE A 43 -15.75 -5.30 -4.92
CA ILE A 43 -15.28 -5.11 -6.31
C ILE A 43 -15.88 -3.82 -6.90
N LEU A 44 -17.19 -3.62 -6.77
CA LEU A 44 -17.88 -2.44 -7.28
C LEU A 44 -17.36 -1.14 -6.64
N ARG A 45 -17.11 -1.15 -5.32
CA ARG A 45 -16.50 -0.03 -4.59
C ARG A 45 -15.15 0.35 -5.21
N PHE A 46 -14.29 -0.62 -5.47
CA PHE A 46 -12.95 -0.37 -6.03
C PHE A 46 -13.00 0.04 -7.50
N MET A 47 -13.90 -0.51 -8.31
CA MET A 47 -14.11 -0.04 -9.68
C MET A 47 -14.57 1.42 -9.73
N ASN A 48 -15.48 1.82 -8.83
CA ASN A 48 -15.91 3.22 -8.71
C ASN A 48 -14.77 4.14 -8.25
N LEU A 49 -13.87 3.63 -7.42
CA LEU A 49 -12.68 4.36 -6.99
C LEU A 49 -11.67 4.55 -8.15
N GLN A 50 -11.47 3.55 -9.01
CA GLN A 50 -10.66 3.70 -10.22
C GLN A 50 -11.22 4.77 -11.18
N LYS A 51 -12.55 4.89 -11.30
CA LYS A 51 -13.18 5.99 -12.07
C LYS A 51 -12.79 7.36 -11.50
N LYS A 52 -12.70 7.50 -10.17
CA LYS A 52 -12.25 8.75 -9.52
C LYS A 52 -10.78 9.08 -9.80
N PHE A 53 -9.90 8.08 -9.85
CA PHE A 53 -8.49 8.27 -10.20
C PHE A 53 -8.23 8.77 -11.61
N ARG A 54 -9.21 8.65 -12.52
CA ARG A 54 -9.11 9.27 -13.84
C ARG A 54 -9.02 10.80 -13.74
N LYS A 55 -9.62 11.40 -12.71
CA LYS A 55 -9.72 12.84 -12.49
C LYS A 55 -8.61 13.44 -11.61
N LYS A 56 -7.97 12.64 -10.74
CA LYS A 56 -6.93 13.11 -9.81
C LYS A 56 -5.67 12.26 -9.91
N GLN A 57 -4.51 12.92 -10.00
CA GLN A 57 -3.23 12.23 -9.93
C GLN A 57 -2.88 11.91 -8.46
N PRO A 58 -2.50 10.66 -8.14
CA PRO A 58 -2.07 10.30 -6.81
C PRO A 58 -0.65 10.74 -6.52
N MET A 59 -0.35 10.91 -5.24
CA MET A 59 1.01 11.19 -4.80
C MET A 59 1.88 9.93 -4.95
N VAL A 60 3.19 10.10 -5.16
CA VAL A 60 4.14 8.98 -5.22
C VAL A 60 5.03 9.03 -4.00
N ASP A 61 4.95 8.02 -3.12
CA ASP A 61 5.79 7.95 -1.94
C ASP A 61 7.27 7.80 -2.32
N SER A 62 8.17 8.23 -1.44
CA SER A 62 9.62 8.13 -1.66
C SER A 62 10.09 6.70 -1.94
N HIS A 63 9.49 5.71 -1.26
CA HIS A 63 9.76 4.30 -1.51
C HIS A 63 9.34 3.88 -2.92
N ALA A 64 8.13 4.25 -3.35
CA ALA A 64 7.66 3.98 -4.72
C ALA A 64 8.54 4.66 -5.77
N LYS A 65 8.90 5.94 -5.58
CA LYS A 65 9.82 6.66 -6.47
C LYS A 65 11.15 5.91 -6.61
N ARG A 66 11.69 5.41 -5.51
CA ARG A 66 12.93 4.61 -5.53
C ARG A 66 12.76 3.33 -6.34
N ARG A 67 11.69 2.56 -6.09
CA ARG A 67 11.38 1.32 -6.84
C ARG A 67 11.19 1.56 -8.33
N MET A 68 10.56 2.67 -8.69
CA MET A 68 10.37 3.07 -10.10
C MET A 68 11.71 3.30 -10.78
N ARG A 69 12.64 4.01 -10.13
CA ARG A 69 13.99 4.24 -10.66
C ARG A 69 14.80 2.94 -10.77
N GLU A 70 14.86 2.16 -9.70
CA GLU A 70 15.62 0.90 -9.64
C GLU A 70 15.20 -0.11 -10.73
N ARG A 71 13.91 -0.09 -11.13
CA ARG A 71 13.34 -1.06 -12.08
C ARG A 71 12.94 -0.46 -13.41
N TYR A 72 13.30 0.80 -13.67
CA TYR A 72 12.98 1.54 -14.89
C TYR A 72 11.47 1.50 -15.23
N ILE A 73 10.62 1.70 -14.21
CA ILE A 73 9.16 1.70 -14.37
C ILE A 73 8.69 3.14 -14.61
N PRO A 74 8.18 3.49 -15.80
CA PRO A 74 7.72 4.84 -16.08
C PRO A 74 6.41 5.14 -15.32
N ILE A 75 6.23 6.39 -14.88
CA ILE A 75 5.02 6.82 -14.16
C ILE A 75 3.75 6.56 -14.97
N ARG A 76 3.82 6.69 -16.30
CA ARG A 76 2.71 6.38 -17.21
C ARG A 76 2.16 4.97 -16.99
N ASP A 77 3.02 3.98 -16.81
CA ASP A 77 2.61 2.58 -16.65
C ASP A 77 2.00 2.33 -15.28
N VAL A 78 2.56 2.96 -14.24
CA VAL A 78 1.98 2.98 -12.88
C VAL A 78 0.57 3.57 -12.93
N MET A 79 0.40 4.70 -13.62
CA MET A 79 -0.91 5.35 -13.77
C MET A 79 -1.89 4.52 -14.58
N VAL A 80 -1.43 3.83 -15.63
CA VAL A 80 -2.27 2.89 -16.41
C VAL A 80 -2.74 1.74 -15.52
N ALA A 81 -1.86 1.16 -14.69
CA ALA A 81 -2.24 0.11 -13.75
C ALA A 81 -3.30 0.60 -12.76
N ILE A 82 -3.18 1.80 -12.21
CA ILE A 82 -4.18 2.34 -11.27
C ILE A 82 -5.53 2.61 -11.96
N LYS A 83 -5.51 3.24 -13.15
CA LYS A 83 -6.74 3.69 -13.84
C LYS A 83 -7.49 2.58 -14.57
N TYR A 84 -6.77 1.57 -15.05
CA TYR A 84 -7.28 0.55 -15.99
C TYR A 84 -6.82 -0.87 -15.67
N GLY A 85 -6.01 -1.06 -14.63
CA GLY A 85 -5.54 -2.38 -14.23
C GLY A 85 -6.61 -3.19 -13.50
N GLY A 86 -6.37 -4.49 -13.42
CA GLY A 86 -7.17 -5.40 -12.61
C GLY A 86 -6.83 -5.26 -11.12
N ILE A 87 -7.82 -5.43 -10.27
CA ILE A 87 -7.63 -5.52 -8.81
C ILE A 87 -7.06 -6.91 -8.50
N VAL A 88 -6.02 -6.98 -7.68
CA VAL A 88 -5.36 -8.23 -7.29
C VAL A 88 -5.62 -8.54 -5.82
N GLU A 89 -5.33 -7.58 -4.96
CA GLU A 89 -5.38 -7.75 -3.51
C GLU A 89 -5.94 -6.47 -2.88
N TYR A 90 -6.66 -6.66 -1.79
CA TYR A 90 -7.07 -5.60 -0.89
C TYR A 90 -6.51 -5.90 0.50
N SER A 91 -5.95 -4.90 1.17
CA SER A 91 -5.46 -5.04 2.53
C SER A 91 -5.92 -3.94 3.47
N CYS A 92 -6.23 -4.32 4.70
CA CYS A 92 -6.51 -3.42 5.82
C CYS A 92 -5.32 -3.43 6.77
N ILE A 93 -4.73 -2.26 7.01
CA ILE A 93 -3.71 -2.07 8.04
C ILE A 93 -4.41 -1.61 9.31
N LEU A 94 -4.26 -2.39 10.39
CA LEU A 94 -4.92 -2.16 11.66
C LEU A 94 -3.94 -1.64 12.72
N ASP A 95 -4.46 -0.85 13.66
CA ASP A 95 -3.75 -0.54 14.91
C ASP A 95 -3.84 -1.69 15.91
N LYS A 96 -3.19 -1.49 17.07
CA LYS A 96 -3.21 -2.46 18.18
C LYS A 96 -4.61 -2.79 18.71
N ASN A 97 -5.58 -1.91 18.48
CA ASN A 97 -6.96 -2.04 18.92
C ASN A 97 -7.89 -2.54 17.80
N ASN A 98 -7.32 -3.05 16.70
CA ASN A 98 -8.02 -3.51 15.50
C ASN A 98 -8.86 -2.43 14.79
N PHE A 99 -8.49 -1.15 14.88
CA PHE A 99 -9.07 -0.11 14.03
C PHE A 99 -8.32 0.02 12.71
N ILE A 100 -9.05 0.22 11.61
CA ILE A 100 -8.44 0.47 10.29
C ILE A 100 -7.68 1.80 10.34
N ILE A 101 -6.35 1.71 10.19
CA ILE A 101 -5.47 2.84 9.96
C ILE A 101 -5.43 3.15 8.47
N ASP A 102 -5.34 2.14 7.62
CA ASP A 102 -5.17 2.33 6.18
C ASP A 102 -5.84 1.18 5.42
N GLU A 103 -6.33 1.52 4.24
CA GLU A 103 -6.90 0.58 3.28
C GLU A 103 -6.04 0.65 2.03
N ARG A 104 -5.56 -0.50 1.55
CA ARG A 104 -4.65 -0.57 0.42
C ARG A 104 -5.19 -1.47 -0.66
N ILE A 105 -4.98 -1.07 -1.91
CA ILE A 105 -5.40 -1.84 -3.07
C ILE A 105 -4.17 -2.11 -3.93
N MET A 106 -4.00 -3.35 -4.36
CA MET A 106 -3.04 -3.72 -5.37
C MET A 106 -3.70 -3.79 -6.74
N PHE A 107 -3.20 -2.97 -7.66
CA PHE A 107 -3.59 -2.99 -9.07
C PHE A 107 -2.50 -3.64 -9.91
N ARG A 108 -2.90 -4.35 -10.96
CA ARG A 108 -2.00 -4.94 -11.94
C ARG A 108 -2.36 -4.47 -13.34
N SER A 109 -1.39 -3.93 -14.07
CA SER A 109 -1.59 -3.54 -15.47
C SER A 109 -2.01 -4.74 -16.31
N LEU A 110 -3.05 -4.56 -17.13
CA LEU A 110 -3.58 -5.61 -18.01
C LEU A 110 -2.94 -5.62 -19.40
N ARG A 111 -2.13 -4.61 -19.75
CA ARG A 111 -1.57 -4.51 -21.10
C ARG A 111 -0.45 -5.55 -21.31
N PRO A 112 -0.45 -6.25 -22.46
CA PRO A 112 0.64 -7.15 -22.84
C PRO A 112 1.84 -6.29 -23.24
N ARG A 113 2.79 -6.17 -22.31
CA ARG A 113 4.17 -5.79 -22.59
C ARG A 113 5.04 -6.96 -22.16
N GLN A 114 6.36 -6.87 -22.37
CA GLN A 114 7.33 -7.80 -21.78
C GLN A 114 7.21 -7.92 -20.24
N TYR A 115 6.48 -7.00 -19.59
CA TYR A 115 6.25 -7.00 -18.15
C TYR A 115 4.88 -6.42 -17.78
N GLN A 116 4.40 -6.84 -16.61
CA GLN A 116 3.27 -6.23 -15.91
C GLN A 116 3.78 -5.32 -14.78
N VAL A 117 3.11 -4.19 -14.57
CA VAL A 117 3.32 -3.32 -13.43
C VAL A 117 2.28 -3.63 -12.37
N VAL A 118 2.75 -3.92 -11.16
CA VAL A 118 1.90 -4.09 -9.97
C VAL A 118 2.11 -2.89 -9.06
N VAL A 119 1.02 -2.26 -8.63
CA VAL A 119 1.03 -1.03 -7.84
C VAL A 119 0.26 -1.24 -6.56
N MET A 120 0.87 -0.96 -5.41
CA MET A 120 0.15 -0.87 -4.14
C MET A 120 -0.20 0.58 -3.84
N TYR A 121 -1.48 0.82 -3.62
CA TYR A 121 -2.10 2.12 -3.47
C TYR A 121 -2.74 2.27 -2.09
N SER A 122 -2.46 3.34 -1.35
CA SER A 122 -3.16 3.67 -0.10
C SER A 122 -4.35 4.59 -0.36
N LEU A 123 -5.53 4.18 0.09
CA LEU A 123 -6.74 4.98 0.05
C LEU A 123 -6.68 6.15 1.03
N ARG A 124 -6.03 5.97 2.20
CA ARG A 124 -5.96 7.02 3.22
C ARG A 124 -5.08 8.18 2.81
N SER A 125 -3.86 7.90 2.35
CA SER A 125 -2.92 8.96 1.94
C SER A 125 -3.10 9.37 0.48
N ASN A 126 -3.96 8.69 -0.27
CA ASN A 126 -4.13 8.89 -1.71
C ASN A 126 -2.78 8.82 -2.44
N SER A 127 -1.95 7.84 -2.07
CA SER A 127 -0.57 7.71 -2.55
C SER A 127 -0.19 6.30 -2.99
N ILE A 128 0.75 6.26 -3.93
CA ILE A 128 1.41 5.06 -4.41
C ILE A 128 2.50 4.70 -3.39
N ILE A 129 2.29 3.61 -2.67
CA ILE A 129 3.18 3.14 -1.59
C ILE A 129 4.41 2.44 -2.17
N THR A 130 4.19 1.59 -3.19
CA THR A 130 5.27 0.85 -3.86
C THR A 130 4.82 0.34 -5.22
N VAL A 131 5.79 -0.05 -6.05
CA VAL A 131 5.58 -0.62 -7.38
C VAL A 131 6.51 -1.81 -7.64
N TYR A 132 6.05 -2.75 -8.45
CA TYR A 132 6.79 -3.93 -8.87
C TYR A 132 6.66 -4.14 -10.37
N LYS A 133 7.72 -4.70 -10.95
CA LYS A 133 7.75 -5.19 -12.33
C LYS A 133 7.68 -6.71 -12.24
N LYS A 134 6.69 -7.32 -12.89
CA LYS A 134 6.54 -8.78 -13.01
C LYS A 134 6.80 -9.15 -14.47
N SER A 135 7.80 -10.00 -14.74
CA SER A 135 8.01 -10.51 -16.10
C SER A 135 6.82 -11.37 -16.54
N VAL A 136 6.42 -11.29 -17.81
CA VAL A 136 5.35 -12.14 -18.36
C VAL A 136 5.84 -13.57 -18.60
N GLU A 137 7.15 -13.75 -18.81
CA GLU A 137 7.81 -15.05 -19.07
C GLU A 137 8.11 -15.84 -17.79
N ALA A 138 7.96 -15.22 -16.61
CA ALA A 138 8.07 -15.97 -15.38
C ALA A 138 6.94 -17.02 -15.37
N VAL A 139 7.32 -18.30 -15.31
CA VAL A 139 6.41 -19.43 -15.08
C VAL A 139 5.34 -18.96 -14.08
N PRO A 140 4.04 -19.12 -14.38
CA PRO A 140 3.02 -18.68 -13.46
C PRO A 140 3.23 -19.44 -12.16
N GLU A 141 3.91 -18.81 -11.20
CA GLU A 141 3.91 -19.24 -9.81
C GLU A 141 2.44 -19.39 -9.49
N ARG A 142 2.00 -20.64 -9.25
CA ARG A 142 0.67 -20.88 -8.70
C ARG A 142 0.57 -19.95 -7.51
N HIS A 143 -0.29 -18.93 -7.64
CA HIS A 143 -0.50 -18.00 -6.56
C HIS A 143 -0.84 -18.86 -5.34
N LYS A 144 -0.02 -18.85 -4.30
CA LYS A 144 -0.31 -19.56 -3.05
C LYS A 144 -1.48 -18.85 -2.41
N LEU A 145 -2.70 -19.21 -2.83
CA LEU A 145 -3.92 -18.55 -2.37
C LEU A 145 -4.20 -18.86 -0.91
N ASP A 146 -3.61 -19.94 -0.38
CA ASP A 146 -3.67 -20.39 1.01
C ASP A 146 -3.26 -19.31 2.01
N ILE A 147 -2.46 -18.31 1.59
CA ILE A 147 -2.10 -17.16 2.44
C ILE A 147 -3.31 -16.26 2.76
N TYR A 148 -4.36 -16.32 1.93
CA TYR A 148 -5.59 -15.55 2.09
C TYR A 148 -6.69 -16.36 2.80
N ASP A 149 -6.58 -17.68 2.85
CA ASP A 149 -7.61 -18.55 3.43
C ASP A 149 -7.79 -18.33 4.95
N LYS A 150 -6.80 -17.73 5.62
CA LYS A 150 -6.92 -17.31 7.03
C LYS A 150 -7.62 -15.97 7.25
N ASN A 151 -8.01 -15.27 6.16
CA ASN A 151 -8.45 -13.87 6.19
C ASN A 151 -9.87 -13.65 5.62
N PHE A 152 -10.72 -14.67 5.58
CA PHE A 152 -12.10 -14.54 5.07
C PHE A 152 -12.93 -13.48 5.83
N ASP A 153 -12.69 -13.32 7.13
CA ASP A 153 -13.40 -12.36 7.99
C ASP A 153 -12.69 -11.00 8.08
N ILE A 154 -12.63 -10.25 6.97
CA ILE A 154 -12.34 -8.79 7.03
C ILE A 154 -13.46 -8.05 7.80
N LEU A 155 -14.62 -8.69 8.03
CA LEU A 155 -15.86 -8.05 8.45
C LEU A 155 -16.03 -7.79 9.95
N LYS A 156 -15.12 -8.24 10.83
CA LYS A 156 -15.16 -7.89 12.27
C LYS A 156 -14.33 -6.65 12.63
N VAL A 157 -13.94 -5.85 11.64
CA VAL A 157 -13.07 -4.69 11.86
C VAL A 157 -13.92 -3.43 12.03
N LYS A 158 -13.74 -2.73 13.17
CA LYS A 158 -14.47 -1.51 13.49
C LYS A 158 -13.84 -0.32 12.76
N TYR A 159 -14.65 0.43 12.02
CA TYR A 159 -14.27 1.78 11.57
C TYR A 159 -14.32 2.70 12.79
N LYS A 160 -13.28 3.52 13.03
CA LYS A 160 -13.47 4.67 13.93
C LYS A 160 -14.54 5.55 13.27
N LYS A 161 -15.65 5.79 13.98
CA LYS A 161 -16.61 6.82 13.56
C LYS A 161 -15.81 8.10 13.33
N ARG A 162 -15.90 8.66 12.12
CA ARG A 162 -15.45 10.04 11.91
C ARG A 162 -16.27 10.87 12.88
N LEU A 163 -15.61 11.53 13.83
CA LEU A 163 -16.20 12.66 14.53
C LEU A 163 -16.45 13.70 13.43
N THR A 164 -17.71 13.81 13.02
CA THR A 164 -18.23 14.91 12.20
C THR A 164 -18.19 16.19 13.01
#